data_AF-A0A662C3Q5-F1
#
_entry.id   AF-A0A662C3Q5-F1
#
_cell.length_a   1.000
_cell.length_b   1.000
_cell.length_c   1.000
_cell.angle_alpha   90.00
_cell.angle_beta   90.00
_cell.angle_gamma   90.00
#
_symmetry.space_group_name_H-M   'P 1'
#
loop_
_entity.id
_entity.type
_entity.pdbx_description
1 polymer ?
#
loop_
_entity_poly.entity_id
_entity_poly.type
_entity_poly.pdbx_seq_one_letter_code
_entity_poly.pdbx_strand_id
1 'polypeptide(L)'
;MKKIIKYILVFLFLGVVYLVYSNYPRLNIVTGFASKSVASGVFLANRTQESVEKGDNDFSPISKAKNKVNLSERSVTSNIYGLKKRKAIYVDGLGAILVNGNFDPKKQFDIPYRNKAPKNLPFPYGVLPQIDNEFVNIDYQVLNEAVNNAFDKGDE
;
A
#
# COMPACT_ATOMS: atom_id res chain seq x y z
N MET A 1 13.75 -43.86 -27.01
CA MET A 1 13.69 -43.29 -25.64
C MET A 1 14.39 -41.92 -25.52
N LYS A 2 15.69 -41.78 -25.87
CA LYS A 2 16.42 -40.49 -25.74
C LYS A 2 15.80 -39.30 -26.51
N LYS A 3 15.20 -39.53 -27.68
CA LYS A 3 14.53 -38.48 -28.48
C LYS A 3 13.25 -37.93 -27.81
N ILE A 4 12.45 -38.78 -27.18
CA ILE A 4 11.21 -38.39 -26.50
C ILE A 4 11.52 -37.55 -25.26
N ILE A 5 12.51 -37.98 -24.46
CA ILE A 5 12.99 -37.22 -23.29
C ILE A 5 13.48 -35.82 -23.70
N LYS A 6 14.18 -35.70 -24.84
CA LYS A 6 14.62 -34.41 -25.39
C LYS A 6 13.42 -33.50 -25.71
N TYR A 7 12.37 -34.01 -26.34
CA TYR A 7 11.18 -33.20 -26.65
C TYR A 7 10.40 -32.79 -25.40
N ILE A 8 10.28 -33.67 -24.40
CA ILE A 8 9.67 -33.35 -23.11
C ILE A 8 10.45 -32.24 -22.39
N LEU A 9 11.78 -32.32 -22.37
CA LEU A 9 12.63 -31.27 -21.78
C LEU A 9 12.48 -29.93 -22.49
N VAL A 10 12.41 -29.93 -23.83
CA VAL A 10 12.18 -28.70 -24.61
C VAL A 10 10.80 -28.11 -24.32
N PHE A 11 9.76 -28.95 -24.26
CA PHE A 11 8.42 -28.49 -23.93
C PHE A 11 8.34 -27.92 -22.51
N LEU A 12 8.95 -28.59 -21.53
CA LEU A 12 9.03 -28.10 -20.16
C LEU A 12 9.79 -26.77 -20.08
N PHE A 13 10.91 -26.65 -20.80
CA PHE A 13 11.68 -25.42 -20.87
C PHE A 13 10.85 -24.26 -21.45
N LEU A 14 10.14 -24.49 -22.56
CA LEU A 14 9.25 -23.49 -23.15
C LEU A 14 8.12 -23.09 -22.20
N GLY A 15 7.56 -24.06 -21.46
CA GLY A 15 6.57 -23.79 -20.42
C GLY A 15 7.10 -22.88 -19.31
N VAL A 16 8.31 -23.14 -18.81
CA VAL A 16 8.97 -22.28 -17.81
C VAL A 16 9.24 -20.89 -18.35
N VAL A 17 9.75 -20.77 -19.58
CA VAL A 17 10.00 -19.47 -20.23
C VAL A 17 8.71 -18.67 -20.34
N TYR A 18 7.61 -19.30 -20.78
CA TYR A 18 6.30 -18.66 -20.87
C TYR A 18 5.78 -18.19 -19.51
N LEU A 19 5.88 -19.02 -18.47
CA LEU A 19 5.46 -18.66 -17.11
C LEU A 19 6.26 -17.49 -16.56
N VAL A 20 7.58 -17.48 -16.74
CA VAL A 20 8.44 -16.37 -16.32
C VAL A 20 8.07 -15.11 -17.10
N TYR A 21 7.99 -15.18 -18.42
CA TYR A 21 7.67 -14.03 -19.28
C TYR A 21 6.31 -13.39 -18.92
N SER A 22 5.27 -14.21 -18.75
CA SER A 22 3.93 -13.74 -18.43
C SER A 22 3.80 -13.16 -17.02
N ASN A 23 4.57 -13.67 -16.04
CA ASN A 23 4.50 -13.20 -14.65
C ASN A 23 5.50 -12.07 -14.33
N TYR A 24 6.56 -11.90 -15.12
CA TYR A 24 7.61 -10.92 -14.84
C TYR A 24 7.12 -9.46 -14.73
N PRO A 25 6.15 -8.99 -15.53
CA PRO A 25 5.57 -7.65 -15.37
C PRO A 25 4.84 -7.48 -14.03
N ARG A 26 4.23 -8.54 -13.49
CA ARG A 26 3.47 -8.51 -12.22
C ARG A 26 4.35 -8.15 -11.04
N LEU A 27 5.64 -8.49 -11.10
CA LEU A 27 6.61 -8.13 -10.07
C LEU A 27 6.72 -6.61 -9.87
N ASN A 28 6.41 -5.78 -10.89
CA ASN A 28 6.36 -4.32 -10.73
C ASN A 28 5.27 -3.88 -9.74
N ILE A 29 4.13 -4.56 -9.74
CA ILE A 29 3.03 -4.27 -8.83
C ILE A 29 3.43 -4.67 -7.42
N VAL A 30 4.04 -5.86 -7.27
CA VAL A 30 4.49 -6.37 -5.97
C VAL A 30 5.47 -5.40 -5.30
N THR A 31 6.54 -5.03 -5.99
CA THR A 31 7.59 -4.18 -5.41
C THR A 31 7.16 -2.71 -5.34
N GLY A 32 6.33 -2.24 -6.29
CA GLY A 32 5.75 -0.90 -6.25
C GLY A 32 4.78 -0.72 -5.08
N PHE A 33 3.85 -1.65 -4.90
CA PHE A 33 2.92 -1.64 -3.77
C PHE A 33 3.66 -1.71 -2.44
N ALA A 34 4.56 -2.68 -2.26
CA ALA A 34 5.29 -2.86 -1.01
C ALA A 34 6.10 -1.61 -0.64
N SER A 35 6.85 -1.02 -1.59
CA SER A 35 7.63 0.20 -1.32
C SER A 35 6.75 1.39 -0.94
N LYS A 36 5.63 1.59 -1.65
CA LYS A 36 4.71 2.70 -1.36
C LYS A 36 3.96 2.52 -0.04
N SER A 37 3.49 1.30 0.24
CA SER A 37 2.81 0.94 1.49
C SER A 37 3.72 1.18 2.70
N VAL A 38 4.95 0.62 2.68
CA VAL A 38 5.92 0.83 3.76
C VAL A 38 6.33 2.30 3.87
N ALA A 39 6.56 3.02 2.76
CA ALA A 39 6.88 4.44 2.81
C ALA A 39 5.76 5.26 3.47
N SER A 40 4.50 4.96 3.15
CA SER A 40 3.35 5.62 3.76
C SER A 40 3.27 5.29 5.25
N GLY A 41 3.31 4.01 5.62
CA GLY A 41 3.21 3.62 7.02
C GLY A 41 4.33 4.19 7.89
N VAL A 42 5.57 4.22 7.39
CA VAL A 42 6.73 4.73 8.13
C VAL A 42 6.74 6.25 8.21
N PHE A 43 6.56 6.97 7.09
CA PHE A 43 6.78 8.42 7.05
C PHE A 43 5.52 9.26 7.24
N LEU A 44 4.34 8.72 6.93
CA LEU A 44 3.04 9.39 7.18
C LEU A 44 2.47 9.01 8.54
N ALA A 45 2.41 7.70 8.80
CA ALA A 45 1.72 7.17 9.98
C ALA A 45 2.64 6.90 11.18
N ASN A 46 3.95 7.17 11.04
CA ASN A 46 4.96 6.95 12.09
C ASN A 46 4.96 5.51 12.65
N ARG A 47 4.62 4.51 11.82
CA ARG A 47 4.68 3.09 12.18
C ARG A 47 6.08 2.53 11.93
N THR A 48 6.41 1.44 12.60
CA THR A 48 7.63 0.67 12.29
C THR A 48 7.49 -0.04 10.95
N GLN A 49 8.61 -0.29 10.27
CA GLN A 49 8.62 -1.10 9.03
C GLN A 49 7.93 -2.45 9.25
N GLU A 50 8.27 -3.13 10.35
CA GLU A 50 7.73 -4.45 10.69
C GLU A 50 6.20 -4.44 10.88
N SER A 51 5.65 -3.41 11.53
CA SER A 51 4.20 -3.28 11.72
C SER A 51 3.47 -3.20 10.38
N VAL A 52 4.02 -2.47 9.40
CA VAL A 52 3.42 -2.37 8.06
C VAL A 52 3.62 -3.66 7.29
N GLU A 53 4.78 -4.31 7.41
CA GLU A 53 5.06 -5.58 6.75
C GLU A 53 4.14 -6.71 7.22
N LYS A 54 3.85 -6.78 8.52
CA LYS A 54 3.02 -7.82 9.13
C LYS A 54 1.54 -7.49 9.18
N GLY A 55 1.15 -6.22 9.06
CA GLY A 55 -0.26 -5.81 9.11
C GLY A 55 -0.85 -5.50 7.74
N ASP A 56 -0.10 -4.80 6.88
CA ASP A 56 -0.65 -4.24 5.64
C ASP A 56 -0.15 -4.98 4.40
N ASN A 57 1.00 -5.67 4.51
CA ASN A 57 1.70 -6.34 3.41
C ASN A 57 1.85 -7.85 3.61
N ASP A 58 1.13 -8.44 4.57
CA ASP A 58 1.27 -9.82 5.03
C ASP A 58 0.70 -10.87 4.05
N PHE A 59 -0.02 -10.44 3.03
CA PHE A 59 -0.61 -11.30 2.02
C PHE A 59 0.30 -11.56 0.81
N SER A 60 0.20 -12.76 0.23
CA SER A 60 0.92 -13.11 -1.00
C SER A 60 0.32 -12.39 -2.22
N PRO A 61 1.13 -11.91 -3.18
CA PRO A 61 2.58 -12.03 -3.27
C PRO A 61 3.36 -10.87 -2.62
N ILE A 62 2.70 -9.91 -1.97
CA ILE A 62 3.32 -8.71 -1.41
C ILE A 62 4.31 -9.06 -0.28
N SER A 63 3.93 -10.00 0.59
CA SER A 63 4.77 -10.46 1.72
C SER A 63 6.11 -11.06 1.30
N LYS A 64 6.29 -11.40 0.01
CA LYS A 64 7.55 -11.91 -0.55
C LYS A 64 8.54 -10.79 -0.90
N ALA A 65 8.11 -9.53 -0.89
CA ALA A 65 8.98 -8.40 -1.14
C ALA A 65 9.89 -8.12 0.06
N LYS A 66 11.15 -7.79 -0.21
CA LYS A 66 12.10 -7.29 0.79
C LYS A 66 12.16 -5.78 0.70
N ASN A 67 11.85 -5.10 1.80
CA ASN A 67 11.83 -3.64 1.87
C ASN A 67 13.06 -3.13 2.64
N LYS A 68 13.58 -1.98 2.21
CA LYS A 68 14.66 -1.25 2.87
C LYS A 68 14.26 0.20 3.03
N VAL A 69 14.05 0.62 4.27
CA VAL A 69 13.80 2.01 4.63
C VAL A 69 15.12 2.79 4.69
N ASN A 70 15.12 4.00 4.11
CA ASN A 70 16.16 5.00 4.26
C ASN A 70 15.53 6.24 4.91
N LEU A 71 15.85 6.47 6.19
CA LEU A 71 15.30 7.58 6.96
C LEU A 71 15.79 8.94 6.47
N SER A 72 17.06 9.02 6.04
CA SER A 72 17.68 10.27 5.58
C SER A 72 17.08 10.77 4.27
N GLU A 73 16.82 9.87 3.32
CA GLU A 73 16.16 10.19 2.05
C GLU A 73 14.62 10.16 2.14
N ARG A 74 14.07 9.82 3.31
CA ARG A 74 12.64 9.51 3.51
C ARG A 74 12.08 8.62 2.40
N SER A 75 12.79 7.52 2.13
CA SER A 75 12.47 6.63 1.01
C SER A 75 12.45 5.17 1.40
N VAL A 76 11.75 4.36 0.60
CA VAL A 76 11.72 2.90 0.74
C VAL A 76 12.00 2.27 -0.60
N THR A 77 12.88 1.28 -0.59
CA THR A 77 13.20 0.47 -1.76
C THR A 77 12.74 -0.95 -1.54
N SER A 78 12.05 -1.52 -2.52
CA SER A 78 11.54 -2.90 -2.46
C SER A 78 11.98 -3.70 -3.67
N ASN A 79 12.26 -4.98 -3.46
CA ASN A 79 12.56 -5.95 -4.51
C ASN A 79 12.05 -7.33 -4.11
N ILE A 80 11.91 -8.23 -5.07
CA ILE A 80 11.54 -9.63 -4.82
C ILE A 80 12.63 -10.52 -5.40
N TYR A 81 13.31 -11.27 -4.54
CA TYR A 81 14.48 -12.10 -4.91
C TYR A 81 15.57 -11.33 -5.71
N GLY A 82 15.77 -10.03 -5.41
CA GLY A 82 16.71 -9.18 -6.16
C GLY A 82 16.20 -8.67 -7.51
N LEU A 83 14.99 -9.06 -7.92
CA LEU A 83 14.36 -8.67 -9.19
C LEU A 83 13.46 -7.44 -9.02
N LYS A 84 13.27 -6.71 -10.13
CA LYS A 84 12.30 -5.60 -10.28
C LYS A 84 12.28 -4.62 -9.11
N LYS A 85 13.44 -4.04 -8.80
CA LYS A 85 13.59 -3.00 -7.78
C LYS A 85 12.66 -1.81 -8.06
N ARG A 86 11.90 -1.38 -7.05
CA ARG A 86 11.08 -0.17 -7.06
C ARG A 86 11.38 0.68 -5.84
N LYS A 87 11.27 2.00 -5.99
CA LYS A 87 11.53 2.98 -4.95
C LYS A 87 10.32 3.88 -4.78
N ALA A 88 9.92 4.09 -3.53
CA ALA A 88 8.99 5.12 -3.13
C ALA A 88 9.74 6.17 -2.31
N ILE A 89 9.40 7.44 -2.49
CA ILE A 89 9.88 8.54 -1.64
C ILE A 89 8.67 9.19 -0.97
N TYR A 90 8.87 9.76 0.21
CA TYR A 90 7.85 10.53 0.90
C TYR A 90 8.11 12.03 0.72
N VAL A 91 7.09 12.74 0.26
CA VAL A 91 7.13 14.20 0.06
C VAL A 91 6.03 14.82 0.90
N ASP A 92 6.39 15.79 1.75
CA ASP A 92 5.42 16.48 2.60
C ASP A 92 4.31 17.11 1.75
N GLY A 93 3.06 16.89 2.15
CA GLY A 93 1.88 17.37 1.43
C GLY A 93 1.41 16.49 0.26
N LEU A 94 2.27 15.64 -0.31
CA LEU A 94 1.91 14.67 -1.37
C LEU A 94 1.87 13.22 -0.88
N GLY A 95 2.56 12.92 0.22
CA GLY A 95 2.65 11.57 0.78
C GLY A 95 3.69 10.70 0.07
N ALA A 96 3.47 9.38 0.08
CA ALA A 96 4.36 8.41 -0.55
C ALA A 96 4.12 8.31 -2.07
N ILE A 97 5.14 8.60 -2.87
CA ILE A 97 5.10 8.58 -4.33
C ILE A 97 6.13 7.59 -4.88
N LEU A 98 5.75 6.89 -5.96
CA LEU A 98 6.65 5.98 -6.66
C LEU A 98 7.51 6.75 -7.64
N VAL A 99 8.81 6.45 -7.64
CA VAL A 99 9.78 7.06 -8.56
C VAL A 99 10.40 6.01 -9.47
N ASN A 100 10.80 6.42 -10.68
CA ASN A 100 11.45 5.57 -11.66
C ASN A 100 12.97 5.83 -11.70
N GLY A 101 13.70 5.10 -12.54
CA GLY A 101 15.16 5.23 -12.64
C GLY A 101 15.65 6.58 -13.19
N ASN A 102 14.77 7.34 -13.84
CA ASN A 102 15.10 8.64 -14.43
C ASN A 102 14.65 9.80 -13.52
N PHE A 103 14.24 9.49 -12.30
CA PHE A 103 13.83 10.50 -11.32
C PHE A 103 15.04 11.33 -10.89
N ASP A 104 14.93 12.65 -11.06
CA ASP A 104 15.90 13.60 -10.52
C ASP A 104 15.54 13.93 -9.06
N PRO A 105 16.40 13.61 -8.08
CA PRO A 105 16.19 13.95 -6.67
C PRO A 105 16.10 15.46 -6.40
N LYS A 106 16.59 16.30 -7.31
CA LYS A 106 16.51 17.77 -7.20
C LYS A 106 15.20 18.32 -7.74
N LYS A 107 14.37 17.50 -8.39
CA LYS A 107 13.08 17.93 -8.93
C LYS A 107 12.17 18.40 -7.79
N GLN A 108 11.70 19.64 -7.90
CA GLN A 108 10.68 20.17 -7.01
C GLN A 108 9.30 19.63 -7.43
N PHE A 109 8.44 19.41 -6.44
CA PHE A 109 7.07 18.98 -6.65
C PHE A 109 6.11 20.12 -6.41
N ASP A 110 5.03 20.18 -7.19
CA ASP A 110 3.89 21.04 -6.88
C ASP A 110 3.15 20.48 -5.67
N ILE A 111 3.20 21.19 -4.55
CA ILE A 111 2.57 20.78 -3.30
C ILE A 111 1.27 21.58 -3.13
N PRO A 112 0.14 20.93 -2.79
CA PRO A 112 -1.12 21.64 -2.61
C PRO A 112 -1.04 22.63 -1.44
N TYR A 113 -1.45 23.87 -1.69
CA TYR A 113 -1.63 24.86 -0.64
C TYR A 113 -2.89 24.54 0.17
N ARG A 114 -2.73 24.11 1.42
CA ARG A 114 -3.84 23.86 2.34
C ARG A 114 -4.01 25.06 3.27
N ASN A 115 -5.14 25.75 3.16
CA ASN A 115 -5.53 26.73 4.16
C ASN A 115 -5.94 26.01 5.45
N LYS A 116 -5.10 26.13 6.50
CA LYS A 116 -5.33 25.53 7.81
C LYS A 116 -6.03 26.48 8.80
N ALA A 117 -6.49 27.65 8.33
CA ALA A 117 -7.22 28.57 9.19
C ALA A 117 -8.45 27.87 9.77
N PRO A 118 -8.64 27.89 11.10
CA PRO A 118 -9.79 27.26 11.72
C PRO A 118 -11.06 27.95 11.23
N LYS A 119 -12.01 27.15 10.77
CA LYS A 119 -13.36 27.63 10.46
C LYS A 119 -14.22 27.38 11.69
N ASN A 120 -14.89 28.42 12.19
CA ASN A 120 -15.88 28.32 13.26
C ASN A 120 -17.20 27.72 12.72
N LEU A 121 -17.09 26.56 12.08
CA LEU A 121 -18.18 25.75 11.57
C LEU A 121 -18.15 24.39 12.28
N PRO A 122 -19.29 23.72 12.44
CA PRO A 122 -19.34 22.33 12.88
C PRO A 122 -18.51 21.41 11.98
N PHE A 123 -17.98 20.32 12.55
CA PHE A 123 -17.45 19.20 11.80
C PHE A 123 -18.49 18.70 10.76
N PRO A 124 -18.08 18.33 9.52
CA PRO A 124 -16.72 18.19 9.00
C PRO A 124 -16.13 19.48 8.38
N TYR A 125 -16.85 20.60 8.40
CA TYR A 125 -16.45 21.82 7.69
C TYR A 125 -15.63 22.81 8.52
N GLY A 126 -15.50 22.58 9.84
CA GLY A 126 -14.71 23.40 10.73
C GLY A 126 -14.29 22.67 12.00
N VAL A 127 -13.94 23.44 13.02
CA VAL A 127 -13.34 22.95 14.27
C VAL A 127 -14.33 22.84 15.43
N LEU A 128 -15.61 23.20 15.22
CA LEU A 128 -16.64 23.04 16.24
C LEU A 128 -17.12 21.59 16.29
N PRO A 129 -17.72 21.15 17.41
CA PRO A 129 -18.34 19.82 17.51
C PRO A 129 -19.29 19.53 16.35
N GLN A 130 -19.41 18.25 15.98
CA GLN A 130 -20.40 17.81 15.02
C GLN A 130 -21.81 18.17 15.50
N ILE A 131 -22.69 18.55 14.57
CA ILE A 131 -24.11 18.65 14.89
C ILE A 131 -24.64 17.22 14.86
N ASP A 132 -25.12 16.74 16.00
CA ASP A 132 -25.81 15.46 16.09
C ASP A 132 -27.31 15.70 15.82
N ASN A 133 -27.79 15.24 14.67
CA ASN A 133 -29.19 15.30 14.32
C ASN A 133 -29.75 13.88 14.39
N GLU A 134 -30.75 13.67 15.25
CA GLU A 134 -31.57 12.46 15.19
C GLU A 134 -32.43 12.49 13.93
N PHE A 135 -32.29 11.46 13.10
CA PHE A 135 -33.09 11.31 11.89
C PHE A 135 -34.43 10.68 12.28
N VAL A 136 -35.50 11.47 12.18
CA VAL A 136 -36.87 11.05 12.54
C VAL A 136 -37.40 9.83 11.76
N ASN A 137 -36.77 9.51 10.64
CA ASN A 137 -37.15 8.40 9.76
C ASN A 137 -36.27 7.15 9.94
N ILE A 138 -35.36 7.14 10.92
CA ILE A 138 -34.53 5.97 11.24
C ILE A 138 -35.14 5.23 12.43
N ASP A 139 -35.37 3.92 12.25
CA ASP A 139 -35.63 3.02 13.37
C ASP A 139 -34.30 2.68 14.05
N TYR A 140 -34.02 3.39 15.13
CA TYR A 140 -32.78 3.23 15.90
C TYR A 140 -32.71 1.89 16.63
N GLN A 141 -33.83 1.21 16.90
CA GLN A 141 -33.78 -0.13 17.50
C GLN A 141 -33.19 -1.12 16.49
N VAL A 142 -33.71 -1.13 15.26
CA VAL A 142 -33.21 -1.99 14.18
C VAL A 142 -31.76 -1.66 13.84
N LEU A 143 -31.40 -0.38 13.77
CA LEU A 143 -30.02 0.03 13.52
C LEU A 143 -29.07 -0.47 14.60
N ASN A 144 -29.43 -0.28 15.88
CA ASN A 144 -28.58 -0.70 16.99
C ASN A 144 -28.45 -2.22 17.06
N GLU A 145 -29.52 -2.98 16.76
CA GLU A 145 -29.44 -4.43 16.64
C GLU A 145 -28.49 -4.85 15.51
N ALA A 146 -28.60 -4.23 14.33
CA ALA A 146 -27.70 -4.52 13.20
C ALA A 146 -26.24 -4.21 13.55
N VAL A 147 -25.96 -3.08 14.20
CA VAL A 147 -24.62 -2.71 14.65
C VAL A 147 -24.10 -3.70 15.69
N ASN A 148 -24.88 -4.02 16.71
CA ASN A 148 -24.50 -4.96 17.77
C ASN A 148 -24.25 -6.38 17.25
N ASN A 149 -24.91 -6.77 16.16
CA ASN A 149 -24.69 -8.06 15.50
C ASN A 149 -23.47 -8.05 14.57
N ALA A 150 -23.05 -6.89 14.07
CA ALA A 150 -21.94 -6.76 13.12
C ALA A 150 -20.56 -6.76 13.78
N PHE A 151 -20.49 -6.42 15.07
CA PHE A 151 -19.25 -6.41 15.84
C PHE A 151 -19.27 -7.53 16.88
N ASP A 152 -18.19 -8.31 16.94
CA ASP A 152 -18.03 -9.33 17.98
C ASP A 152 -18.04 -8.65 19.36
N LYS A 153 -18.81 -9.22 20.28
CA LYS A 153 -18.75 -8.84 21.69
C LYS A 153 -17.42 -9.40 22.21
N GLY A 154 -16.41 -8.54 22.27
CA GLY A 154 -15.05 -8.95 22.58
C GLY A 154 -14.96 -9.83 23.83
N ASP A 155 -14.58 -11.08 23.60
CA ASP A 155 -13.99 -12.01 24.57
C ASP A 155 -12.85 -12.77 23.86
N GLU A 156 -11.91 -12.02 23.26
CA GLU A 156 -10.56 -12.50 22.88
C GLU A 156 -9.49 -11.61 23.53
#